data_AF-A0A814L2C8-F1
#
_entry.id   AF-A0A814L2C8-F1
#
_cell.length_a   1.000
_cell.length_b   1.000
_cell.length_c   1.000
_cell.angle_alpha   90.00
_cell.angle_beta   90.00
_cell.angle_gamma   90.00
#
_symmetry.space_group_name_H-M   'P 1'
#
loop_
_entity.id
_entity.type
_entity.pdbx_description
1 polymer ?
#
loop_
_entity_poly.entity_id
_entity_poly.type
_entity_poly.pdbx_seq_one_letter_code
_entity_poly.pdbx_strand_id
1 'polypeptide(L)'
;MFENNHFMYAAVNTSDGGGISWRVPLNFSPLNIRFTYKTFLMYSAYINQTDRTTVQIGIVDRTTGSIGKVVGTVSNQTNLLFTRFSAFDIANSLYYTSNIMTVPYSNGIFYLNVNTSETKRISLPESNYKFYAWFIKQFIP
;
A
#
# COMPACT_ATOMS: atom_id res chain seq x y z
N MET A 1 15.22 -0.12 -0.81
CA MET A 1 16.58 -0.69 -0.75
C MET A 1 16.67 -1.47 0.55
N PHE A 2 17.20 -2.70 0.55
CA PHE A 2 17.40 -3.46 1.78
C PHE A 2 18.82 -3.17 2.28
N GLU A 3 18.99 -2.74 3.52
CA GLU A 3 20.30 -2.60 4.17
C GLU A 3 20.20 -3.16 5.59
N ASN A 4 21.21 -3.93 6.03
CA ASN A 4 21.27 -4.50 7.38
C ASN A 4 19.96 -5.23 7.80
N ASN A 5 19.38 -6.03 6.92
CA ASN A 5 18.11 -6.76 7.11
C ASN A 5 16.87 -5.88 7.33
N HIS A 6 16.92 -4.59 7.01
CA HIS A 6 15.77 -3.69 7.08
C HIS A 6 15.45 -3.10 5.71
N PHE A 7 14.17 -2.84 5.45
CA PHE A 7 13.78 -1.97 4.36
C PHE A 7 14.17 -0.54 4.71
N MET A 8 14.98 0.11 3.88
CA MET A 8 15.39 1.49 4.10
C MET A 8 14.44 2.45 3.36
N TYR A 9 13.87 3.39 4.09
CA TYR A 9 13.32 4.61 3.53
C TYR A 9 14.47 5.58 3.24
N ALA A 10 14.49 6.14 2.02
CA ALA A 10 15.44 7.17 1.63
C ALA A 10 14.63 8.41 1.23
N ALA A 11 14.89 9.52 1.92
CA ALA A 11 14.31 10.81 1.57
C ALA A 11 15.30 11.60 0.72
N VAL A 12 14.78 12.22 -0.34
CA VAL A 12 15.54 13.08 -1.24
C VAL A 12 15.09 14.50 -1.00
N ASN A 13 16.01 15.38 -0.61
CA ASN A 13 15.74 16.80 -0.55
C ASN A 13 15.97 17.41 -1.94
N THR A 14 14.95 18.06 -2.47
CA THR A 14 15.01 18.70 -3.78
C THR A 14 15.89 19.95 -3.80
N SER A 15 16.23 20.52 -2.64
CA SER A 15 17.17 21.65 -2.56
C SER A 15 18.63 21.25 -2.77
N ASP A 16 18.97 19.97 -2.65
CA ASP A 16 20.37 19.50 -2.58
C ASP A 16 20.80 18.78 -3.88
N GLY A 17 20.24 19.20 -5.03
CA GLY A 17 20.57 18.62 -6.33
C GLY A 17 20.04 17.19 -6.55
N GLY A 18 19.08 16.72 -5.74
CA GLY A 18 18.47 15.40 -5.88
C GLY A 18 19.24 14.25 -5.19
N GLY A 19 20.16 14.57 -4.28
CA GLY A 19 20.84 13.58 -3.44
C GLY A 19 19.94 12.97 -2.36
N ILE A 20 20.24 11.74 -1.92
CA ILE A 20 19.60 11.14 -0.75
C ILE A 20 20.08 11.91 0.48
N SER A 21 19.19 12.70 1.07
CA SER A 21 19.53 13.56 2.21
C SER A 21 19.54 12.81 3.52
N TRP A 22 18.80 11.71 3.64
CA TRP A 22 18.79 10.85 4.82
C TRP A 22 18.10 9.50 4.57
N ARG A 23 18.42 8.52 5.42
CA ARG A 23 17.87 7.15 5.37
C ARG A 23 17.37 6.73 6.74
N VAL A 24 16.23 6.04 6.79
CA VAL A 24 15.68 5.47 8.02
C VAL A 24 15.28 4.03 7.81
N PRO A 25 15.71 3.10 8.69
CA PRO A 25 15.25 1.72 8.64
C PRO A 25 13.77 1.64 9.02
N LEU A 26 12.99 0.97 8.19
CA LEU A 26 11.60 0.64 8.49
C LEU A 26 11.56 -0.58 9.41
N ASN A 27 10.79 -0.49 10.49
CA ASN A 27 10.60 -1.58 11.45
C ASN A 27 9.44 -2.52 11.08
N PHE A 28 8.96 -2.45 9.84
CA PHE A 28 7.89 -3.27 9.30
C PHE A 28 8.23 -3.73 7.87
N SER A 29 7.47 -4.72 7.36
CA SER A 29 7.62 -5.21 5.98
C SER A 29 6.58 -4.55 5.07
N PRO A 30 6.94 -3.50 4.30
CA PRO A 30 6.03 -2.88 3.34
C PRO A 30 5.69 -3.83 2.20
N LEU A 31 4.41 -3.87 1.82
CA LEU A 31 3.98 -4.39 0.53
C LEU A 31 4.21 -3.36 -0.59
N ASN A 32 3.96 -2.09 -0.28
CA ASN A 32 4.06 -0.97 -1.20
C ASN A 32 4.24 0.34 -0.43
N ILE A 33 4.94 1.29 -1.04
CA ILE A 33 5.21 2.61 -0.48
C ILE A 33 4.86 3.66 -1.53
N ARG A 34 4.10 4.69 -1.15
CA ARG A 34 3.77 5.84 -2.00
C ARG A 34 4.07 7.17 -1.31
N PHE A 35 4.52 8.13 -2.12
CA PHE A 35 5.03 9.43 -1.70
C PHE A 35 4.20 10.59 -2.23
N THR A 36 3.91 11.56 -1.38
CA THR A 36 3.37 12.86 -1.79
C THR A 36 4.48 13.89 -1.91
N TYR A 37 4.86 14.25 -3.14
CA TYR A 37 5.94 15.21 -3.42
C TYR A 37 5.71 16.60 -2.79
N LYS A 38 4.44 17.02 -2.58
CA LYS A 38 4.11 18.35 -2.05
C LYS A 38 4.03 18.45 -0.52
N THR A 39 3.75 17.35 0.17
CA THR A 39 3.54 17.34 1.64
C THR A 39 4.55 16.46 2.39
N PHE A 40 5.47 15.80 1.64
CA PHE A 40 6.40 14.78 2.14
C PHE A 40 5.73 13.66 2.94
N LEU A 41 4.41 13.48 2.79
CA LEU A 41 3.68 12.43 3.49
C LEU A 41 3.93 11.09 2.81
N MET A 42 4.30 10.08 3.59
CA MET A 42 4.53 8.71 3.12
C MET A 42 3.43 7.79 3.62
N TYR A 43 2.80 7.09 2.68
CA TYR A 43 1.84 6.03 2.97
C TYR A 43 2.50 4.69 2.69
N SER A 44 2.31 3.73 3.61
CA SER A 44 2.74 2.36 3.41
C SER A 44 1.59 1.41 3.66
N ALA A 45 1.44 0.47 2.73
CA ALA A 45 0.65 -0.73 2.96
C ALA A 45 1.57 -1.82 3.51
N TYR A 46 1.11 -2.52 4.53
CA TYR A 46 1.88 -3.59 5.16
C TYR A 46 0.94 -4.66 5.71
N ILE A 47 1.50 -5.85 5.90
CA ILE A 47 0.84 -6.97 6.58
C ILE A 47 1.54 -7.11 7.92
N ASN A 48 0.77 -7.13 9.01
CA ASN A 48 1.34 -7.44 10.31
C ASN A 48 1.79 -8.91 10.31
N GLN A 49 3.00 -9.19 10.79
CA GLN A 49 3.58 -10.54 10.73
C GLN A 49 2.69 -11.59 11.42
N THR A 50 1.92 -11.17 12.44
CA THR A 50 0.98 -12.02 13.19
C THR A 50 -0.32 -12.31 12.46
N ASP A 51 -0.73 -11.49 11.47
CA ASP A 51 -1.97 -11.66 10.73
C ASP A 51 -1.75 -11.44 9.24
N ARG A 52 -1.44 -12.54 8.54
CA ARG A 52 -1.20 -12.53 7.09
C ARG A 52 -2.44 -12.16 6.26
N THR A 53 -3.63 -12.12 6.87
CA THR A 53 -4.91 -11.86 6.19
C THR A 53 -5.36 -10.41 6.29
N THR A 54 -4.62 -9.59 7.02
CA THR A 54 -4.95 -8.17 7.24
C THR A 54 -3.90 -7.28 6.59
N VAL A 55 -4.33 -6.45 5.64
CA VAL A 55 -3.51 -5.35 5.10
C VAL A 55 -3.91 -4.06 5.80
N GLN A 56 -2.93 -3.37 6.37
CA GLN A 56 -3.11 -2.06 6.97
C GLN A 56 -2.45 -1.00 6.10
N ILE A 57 -3.07 0.17 6.02
CA ILE A 57 -2.47 1.36 5.44
C ILE A 57 -2.16 2.32 6.57
N GLY A 58 -0.88 2.66 6.68
CA GLY A 58 -0.37 3.55 7.70
C GLY A 58 0.35 4.75 7.10
N ILE A 59 0.29 5.87 7.82
CA ILE A 59 1.20 6.99 7.65
C ILE A 59 2.49 6.64 8.37
N VAL A 60 3.59 6.69 7.63
CA VAL A 60 4.91 6.35 8.19
C VAL A 60 5.49 7.59 8.86
N ASP A 61 5.87 7.42 10.14
CA ASP A 61 6.76 8.36 10.81
C ASP A 61 8.16 8.17 10.23
N ARG A 62 8.56 9.17 9.49
CA ARG A 62 9.78 9.20 8.71
C ARG A 62 11.01 9.18 9.62
N THR A 63 10.92 9.78 10.81
CA THR A 63 12.03 9.94 11.76
C THR A 63 12.36 8.61 12.44
N THR A 64 11.32 7.86 12.80
CA THR A 64 11.45 6.60 13.54
C THR A 64 11.38 5.37 12.66
N GLY A 65 10.93 5.51 11.40
CA GLY A 65 10.73 4.39 10.48
C GLY A 65 9.54 3.50 10.86
N SER A 66 8.67 3.99 11.74
CA SER A 66 7.53 3.26 12.28
C SER A 66 6.21 3.74 11.69
N ILE A 67 5.15 2.96 11.87
CA ILE A 67 3.80 3.42 11.52
C ILE A 67 3.33 4.40 12.59
N GLY A 68 3.27 5.68 12.26
CA GLY A 68 2.81 6.72 13.19
C GLY A 68 1.29 6.73 13.37
N LYS A 69 0.53 6.36 12.33
CA LYS A 69 -0.93 6.26 12.38
C LYS A 69 -1.46 5.27 11.36
N VAL A 70 -2.31 4.33 11.78
CA VAL A 70 -3.12 3.51 10.88
C VAL A 70 -4.31 4.34 10.41
N VAL A 71 -4.50 4.44 9.09
CA VAL A 71 -5.58 5.20 8.46
C VAL A 71 -6.61 4.31 7.78
N GLY A 72 -6.33 3.01 7.69
CA GLY A 72 -7.38 2.03 7.55
C GLY A 72 -6.85 0.62 7.32
N THR A 73 -7.80 -0.29 7.19
CA THR A 73 -7.55 -1.72 7.28
C THR A 73 -8.41 -2.44 6.26
N VAL A 74 -7.82 -3.40 5.56
CA VAL A 74 -8.52 -4.35 4.71
C VAL A 74 -8.31 -5.73 5.33
N SER A 75 -9.34 -6.25 5.99
CA SER A 75 -9.38 -7.59 6.56
C SER A 75 -10.77 -8.16 6.36
N ASN A 76 -10.89 -9.42 5.92
CA ASN A 76 -12.04 -10.25 6.31
C ASN A 76 -12.08 -11.71 5.80
N GLN A 77 -11.02 -12.26 5.19
CA GLN A 77 -11.17 -13.57 4.53
C GLN A 77 -9.93 -14.45 4.69
N THR A 78 -10.14 -15.64 5.27
CA THR A 78 -9.12 -16.68 5.48
C THR A 78 -8.49 -17.21 4.19
N ASN A 79 -9.12 -16.98 3.04
CA ASN A 79 -8.65 -17.43 1.72
C ASN A 79 -8.10 -16.29 0.86
N LEU A 80 -7.90 -15.10 1.43
CA LEU A 80 -7.49 -13.92 0.69
C LEU A 80 -5.98 -13.70 0.77
N LEU A 81 -5.35 -13.64 -0.40
CA LEU A 81 -3.94 -13.32 -0.57
C LEU A 81 -3.82 -11.97 -1.27
N PHE A 82 -3.24 -10.99 -0.59
CA PHE A 82 -2.92 -9.71 -1.19
C PHE A 82 -1.64 -9.83 -2.01
N THR A 83 -1.66 -9.28 -3.23
CA THR A 83 -0.45 -9.22 -4.05
C THR A 83 0.32 -7.92 -3.79
N ARG A 84 1.52 -7.81 -4.35
CA ARG A 84 2.38 -6.62 -4.23
C ARG A 84 1.87 -5.42 -5.06
N PHE A 85 0.90 -5.63 -5.93
CA PHE A 85 0.34 -4.55 -6.75
C PHE A 85 -0.72 -3.79 -5.97
N SER A 86 -0.31 -2.63 -5.47
CA SER A 86 -1.20 -1.67 -4.84
C SER A 86 -0.84 -0.23 -5.19
N ALA A 87 -1.79 0.66 -4.95
CA ALA A 87 -1.67 2.09 -5.20
C ALA A 87 -2.48 2.85 -4.15
N PHE A 88 -2.00 4.05 -3.83
CA PHE A 88 -2.73 5.01 -3.02
C PHE A 88 -2.98 6.25 -3.88
N ASP A 89 -4.25 6.53 -4.16
CA ASP A 89 -4.71 7.78 -4.74
C ASP A 89 -4.93 8.79 -3.63
N ILE A 90 -4.02 9.75 -3.54
CA ILE A 90 -4.02 10.79 -2.52
C ILE A 90 -5.17 11.78 -2.73
N ALA A 91 -5.51 12.08 -3.99
CA ALA A 91 -6.53 13.08 -4.29
C ALA A 91 -7.90 12.64 -3.79
N ASN A 92 -8.18 11.34 -3.92
CA ASN A 92 -9.44 10.74 -3.51
C ASN A 92 -9.36 10.01 -2.16
N SER A 93 -8.20 10.01 -1.50
CA SER A 93 -7.94 9.22 -0.29
C SER A 93 -8.28 7.72 -0.47
N LEU A 94 -8.02 7.15 -1.64
CA LEU A 94 -8.38 5.78 -1.99
C LEU A 94 -7.15 4.90 -2.09
N TYR A 95 -7.09 3.84 -1.28
CA TYR A 95 -6.13 2.77 -1.45
C TYR A 95 -6.74 1.65 -2.29
N TYR A 96 -5.97 1.08 -3.20
CA TYR A 96 -6.36 -0.08 -3.99
C TYR A 96 -5.26 -1.12 -3.93
N THR A 97 -5.65 -2.38 -3.81
CA THR A 97 -4.74 -3.51 -3.85
C THR A 97 -5.37 -4.66 -4.62
N SER A 98 -4.58 -5.29 -5.47
CA SER A 98 -5.02 -6.53 -6.09
C SER A 98 -4.90 -7.69 -5.11
N ASN A 99 -5.83 -8.61 -5.22
CA ASN A 99 -5.93 -9.76 -4.34
C ASN A 99 -6.35 -11.00 -5.12
N ILE A 100 -5.99 -12.14 -4.56
CA ILE A 100 -6.37 -13.46 -5.04
C ILE A 100 -7.15 -14.12 -3.92
N MET A 101 -8.37 -14.56 -4.18
CA MET A 101 -9.04 -15.54 -3.33
C MET A 101 -8.64 -16.92 -3.83
N THR A 102 -8.22 -17.80 -2.93
CA THR A 102 -7.81 -19.16 -3.29
C THR A 102 -8.98 -20.14 -3.35
N VAL A 103 -10.07 -19.86 -2.62
CA VAL A 103 -11.27 -20.72 -2.57
C VAL A 103 -12.54 -19.86 -2.44
N PRO A 104 -13.43 -19.83 -3.46
CA PRO A 104 -13.14 -20.25 -4.84
C PRO A 104 -12.02 -19.38 -5.45
N TYR A 105 -11.23 -19.97 -6.36
CA TYR A 105 -10.17 -19.24 -7.04
C TYR A 105 -10.78 -18.04 -7.78
N SER A 106 -10.39 -16.82 -7.42
CA SER A 106 -10.85 -15.62 -8.11
C SER A 106 -9.94 -14.43 -7.84
N ASN A 107 -9.71 -13.63 -8.87
CA ASN A 107 -8.95 -12.39 -8.76
C ASN A 107 -9.87 -11.20 -8.48
N GLY A 108 -9.34 -10.22 -7.77
CA GLY A 108 -10.08 -8.99 -7.48
C GLY A 108 -9.15 -7.81 -7.24
N ILE A 109 -9.79 -6.65 -7.10
CA ILE A 109 -9.22 -5.46 -6.49
C ILE A 109 -10.03 -5.14 -5.24
N PHE A 110 -9.37 -5.04 -4.09
CA PHE A 110 -9.91 -4.34 -2.93
C PHE A 110 -9.61 -2.86 -3.05
N TYR A 111 -10.58 -2.04 -2.69
CA TYR A 111 -10.33 -0.65 -2.35
C TYR A 111 -10.69 -0.36 -0.90
N LEU A 112 -9.98 0.60 -0.31
CA LEU A 112 -10.30 1.27 0.94
C LEU A 112 -10.42 2.77 0.66
N ASN A 113 -11.55 3.35 1.01
CA ASN A 113 -11.68 4.78 1.16
C ASN A 113 -11.23 5.17 2.57
N VAL A 114 -10.12 5.90 2.69
CA VAL A 114 -9.56 6.29 3.98
C VAL A 114 -10.44 7.30 4.71
N ASN A 115 -11.18 8.14 3.99
CA ASN A 115 -12.04 9.14 4.62
C ASN A 115 -13.28 8.51 5.25
N THR A 116 -13.90 7.54 4.57
CA THR A 116 -15.13 6.88 5.04
C THR A 116 -14.87 5.55 5.75
N SER A 117 -13.63 5.04 5.72
CA SER A 117 -13.27 3.66 6.10
C SER A 117 -14.02 2.57 5.33
N GLU A 118 -14.66 2.92 4.20
CA GLU A 118 -15.37 1.95 3.36
C GLU A 118 -14.37 1.01 2.69
N THR A 119 -14.64 -0.29 2.76
CA THR A 119 -13.89 -1.31 2.04
C THR A 119 -14.81 -2.08 1.10
N LYS A 120 -14.34 -2.36 -0.11
CA LYS A 120 -15.09 -3.16 -1.07
C LYS A 120 -14.15 -3.92 -1.99
N ARG A 121 -14.59 -5.12 -2.38
CA ARG A 121 -13.93 -5.96 -3.38
C ARG A 121 -14.67 -5.86 -4.70
N ILE A 122 -13.92 -5.65 -5.77
CA ILE A 122 -14.40 -5.75 -7.15
C ILE A 122 -13.79 -7.02 -7.73
N SER A 123 -14.63 -8.01 -8.03
CA SER A 123 -14.20 -9.24 -8.71
C SER A 123 -13.80 -8.92 -10.15
N LEU A 124 -12.70 -9.51 -10.60
CA LEU A 124 -12.20 -9.32 -11.96
C LEU A 124 -12.40 -10.60 -12.77
N PRO A 125 -12.71 -10.49 -14.07
CA PRO A 125 -12.68 -11.63 -14.98
C PRO A 125 -11.30 -12.29 -14.97
N GLU A 126 -11.25 -13.63 -14.99
CA GLU A 126 -9.99 -14.41 -14.93
C GLU A 126 -9.01 -14.07 -16.06
N SER A 127 -9.49 -13.61 -17.21
CA SER A 127 -8.70 -13.44 -18.43
C SER A 127 -7.81 -12.18 -18.48
N ASN A 128 -7.93 -11.23 -17.55
CA ASN A 128 -7.36 -9.88 -17.71
C ASN A 128 -6.32 -9.45 -16.68
N TYR A 129 -5.48 -10.37 -16.19
CA TYR A 129 -4.43 -10.05 -15.20
C TYR A 129 -3.43 -8.98 -15.60
N LYS A 130 -3.20 -8.80 -16.91
CA LYS A 130 -2.29 -7.79 -17.44
C LYS A 130 -2.85 -6.36 -17.35
N PHE A 131 -4.16 -6.21 -17.14
CA PHE A 131 -4.81 -4.91 -17.13
C PHE A 131 -5.11 -4.38 -15.72
N TYR A 132 -4.71 -5.07 -14.65
CA TYR A 132 -5.01 -4.65 -13.27
C TYR A 132 -4.49 -3.24 -12.96
N ALA A 133 -3.30 -2.87 -13.44
CA ALA A 133 -2.76 -1.52 -13.27
C ALA A 133 -3.54 -0.45 -14.06
N TRP A 134 -4.18 -0.83 -15.18
CA TRP A 134 -5.02 0.05 -16.00
C TRP A 134 -6.43 0.16 -15.40
N PHE A 135 -6.99 -0.94 -14.91
CA PHE A 135 -8.30 -1.02 -14.26
C PHE A 135 -8.33 -0.18 -12.98
N ILE A 136 -7.29 -0.20 -12.14
CA ILE A 136 -7.19 0.66 -10.94
C ILE A 136 -7.33 2.16 -11.29
N LYS A 137 -6.86 2.59 -12.47
CA LYS A 137 -7.00 3.98 -12.91
C LYS A 137 -8.39 4.34 -13.43
N GLN A 138 -9.25 3.37 -13.77
CA GLN A 138 -10.58 3.61 -14.32
C GLN A 138 -11.69 3.78 -13.27
N PHE A 139 -11.41 3.46 -11.99
CA PHE A 139 -12.35 3.68 -10.88
C PHE A 139 -12.07 4.97 -10.11
N ILE A 140 -11.28 5.85 -10.72
CA ILE A 140 -11.03 7.22 -10.28
C ILE A 140 -12.00 8.10 -11.07
N PRO A 141 -13.05 8.68 -10.47
CA PRO A 141 -13.75 9.81 -11.09
C PRO A 141 -12.81 11.01 -11.27
#